data_AF-A0A830GRB8-F1
#
_entry.id   AF-A0A830GRB8-F1
#
_cell.length_a   1.000
_cell.length_b   1.000
_cell.length_c   1.000
_cell.angle_alpha   90.00
_cell.angle_beta   90.00
_cell.angle_gamma   90.00
#
_symmetry.space_group_name_H-M   'P 1'
#
loop_
_entity.id
_entity.type
_entity.pdbx_description
1 polymer ?
#
loop_
_entity_poly.entity_id
_entity_poly.type
_entity_poly.pdbx_seq_one_letter_code
_entity_poly.pdbx_strand_id
1 'polypeptide(L)'
;MATQEGVGGRIEAIVARVFDGPVPTTEGLPRYVAPLPEWLENVGLRLAWPIALVNLVGTLFGFWYYAGRPLNLAPPLVEGQLGAAPLLAYPLIPDSPVATMFIGLSFAAWRLDWDAEWLHMLAFFGCIKLGLWTPFVQLVINGPGGIAAWLYWFLVLSHVAMAVEAFLIHRYASFSVPAVAVAVFWYGFNDVVDYFVPVLGGPHHTWLRGEPLVATYTFDHTVLAHDLAAGWAVVLTIAATFWALSTRVEKVKRRSATE
;
A
#
# COMPACT_ATOMS: atom_id res chain seq x y z
N MET A 1 -28.65 5.91 -11.93
CA MET A 1 -29.34 5.26 -10.79
C MET A 1 -29.09 3.77 -10.86
N ALA A 2 -27.96 3.29 -10.32
CA ALA A 2 -27.77 1.86 -10.13
C ALA A 2 -28.71 1.41 -9.01
N THR A 3 -29.48 0.37 -9.28
CA THR A 3 -30.59 -0.13 -8.46
C THR A 3 -30.17 -0.43 -7.03
N GLN A 4 -30.89 0.14 -6.06
CA GLN A 4 -30.83 -0.22 -4.63
C GLN A 4 -31.26 -1.69 -4.34
N GLU A 5 -31.47 -2.53 -5.35
CA GLU A 5 -32.17 -3.81 -5.22
C GLU A 5 -31.27 -5.00 -4.84
N GLY A 6 -29.95 -4.89 -5.00
CA GLY A 6 -29.00 -5.97 -4.68
C GLY A 6 -28.45 -5.97 -3.25
N VAL A 7 -27.87 -7.09 -2.81
CA VAL A 7 -27.23 -7.23 -1.46
C VAL A 7 -26.22 -6.11 -1.19
N GLY A 8 -25.38 -5.76 -2.17
CA GLY A 8 -24.41 -4.66 -2.03
C GLY A 8 -25.06 -3.30 -1.79
N GLY A 9 -26.19 -3.02 -2.45
CA GLY A 9 -26.96 -1.79 -2.23
C GLY A 9 -27.57 -1.73 -0.84
N ARG A 10 -28.01 -2.86 -0.28
CA ARG A 10 -28.49 -2.94 1.11
C ARG A 10 -27.38 -2.68 2.12
N ILE A 11 -26.18 -3.21 1.89
CA ILE A 11 -25.00 -2.96 2.74
C ILE A 11 -24.66 -1.46 2.71
N GLU A 12 -24.55 -0.88 1.52
CA GLU A 12 -24.27 0.55 1.36
C GLU A 12 -25.32 1.40 2.06
N ALA A 13 -26.61 1.07 1.92
CA ALA A 13 -27.70 1.79 2.57
C ALA A 13 -27.64 1.72 4.10
N ILE A 14 -27.21 0.58 4.67
CA ILE A 14 -27.01 0.45 6.12
C ILE A 14 -25.85 1.33 6.60
N VAL A 15 -24.71 1.28 5.89
CA VAL A 15 -23.55 2.11 6.21
C VAL A 15 -23.89 3.59 6.10
N ALA A 16 -24.62 3.99 5.05
CA ALA A 16 -25.06 5.36 4.82
C ALA A 16 -25.98 5.93 5.91
N ARG A 17 -26.68 5.08 6.69
CA ARG A 17 -27.48 5.53 7.85
C ARG A 17 -26.62 6.03 9.02
N VAL A 18 -25.39 5.54 9.12
CA VAL A 18 -24.46 5.89 10.21
C VAL A 18 -23.37 6.85 9.72
N PHE A 19 -22.89 6.65 8.49
CA PHE A 19 -21.87 7.45 7.83
C PHE A 19 -22.48 8.12 6.58
N ASP A 20 -23.24 9.18 6.82
CA ASP A 20 -24.07 9.89 5.83
C ASP A 20 -23.29 10.91 4.98
N GLY A 21 -22.00 11.11 5.27
CA GLY A 21 -21.15 12.05 4.53
C GLY A 21 -21.17 11.83 3.01
N PRO A 22 -21.04 12.91 2.22
CA PRO A 22 -21.13 12.83 0.77
C PRO A 22 -19.98 11.99 0.19
N VAL A 23 -20.29 11.24 -0.86
CA VAL A 23 -19.29 10.51 -1.67
C VAL A 23 -19.24 11.13 -3.08
N PRO A 24 -18.07 11.18 -3.72
CA PRO A 24 -17.95 11.69 -5.09
C PRO A 24 -18.83 10.89 -6.03
N THR A 25 -19.35 11.51 -7.09
CA THR A 25 -20.09 10.77 -8.12
C THR A 25 -19.18 9.79 -8.86
N THR A 26 -19.74 8.70 -9.38
CA THR A 26 -18.98 7.79 -10.23
C THR A 26 -18.73 8.43 -11.60
N GLU A 27 -17.50 8.31 -12.09
CA GLU A 27 -17.13 8.76 -13.42
C GLU A 27 -17.44 7.70 -14.51
N GLY A 28 -17.93 6.52 -14.13
CA GLY A 28 -18.23 5.45 -15.09
C GLY A 28 -16.97 4.92 -15.80
N LEU A 29 -15.85 4.83 -15.09
CA LEU A 29 -14.60 4.28 -15.61
C LEU A 29 -14.73 2.79 -15.99
N PRO A 30 -13.95 2.28 -16.96
CA PRO A 30 -14.00 0.87 -17.32
C PRO A 30 -13.45 0.00 -16.18
N ARG A 31 -13.91 -1.24 -16.09
CA ARG A 31 -13.53 -2.17 -15.00
C ARG A 31 -12.03 -2.45 -14.87
N TYR A 32 -11.24 -2.28 -15.93
CA TYR A 32 -9.80 -2.57 -15.87
C TYR A 32 -8.99 -1.50 -15.11
N VAL A 33 -9.57 -0.31 -14.85
CA VAL A 33 -9.00 0.77 -14.01
C VAL A 33 -9.83 1.04 -12.76
N ALA A 34 -11.12 0.70 -12.78
CA ALA A 34 -12.03 0.76 -11.64
C ALA A 34 -12.71 -0.61 -11.44
N PRO A 35 -11.99 -1.61 -10.89
CA PRO A 35 -12.47 -3.00 -10.81
C PRO A 35 -13.53 -3.22 -9.73
N LEU A 36 -13.60 -2.33 -8.73
CA LEU A 36 -14.54 -2.47 -7.64
C LEU A 36 -15.97 -2.10 -8.10
N PRO A 37 -17.00 -2.80 -7.60
CA PRO A 37 -18.37 -2.39 -7.83
C PRO A 37 -18.66 -1.09 -7.07
N GLU A 38 -19.49 -0.22 -7.65
CA GLU A 38 -19.79 1.12 -7.11
C GLU A 38 -20.24 1.12 -5.64
N TRP A 39 -21.05 0.14 -5.22
CA TRP A 39 -21.51 0.05 -3.84
C TRP A 39 -20.35 -0.16 -2.85
N LEU A 40 -19.31 -0.89 -3.25
CA LEU A 40 -18.14 -1.14 -2.41
C LEU A 40 -17.25 0.11 -2.36
N GLU A 41 -17.11 0.81 -3.48
CA GLU A 41 -16.44 2.10 -3.51
C GLU A 41 -17.13 3.10 -2.59
N ASN A 42 -18.46 3.20 -2.66
CA ASN A 42 -19.25 4.08 -1.82
C ASN A 42 -19.11 3.72 -0.33
N VAL A 43 -19.18 2.43 0.02
CA VAL A 43 -18.95 1.96 1.41
C VAL A 43 -17.56 2.37 1.89
N GLY A 44 -16.51 2.11 1.10
CA GLY A 44 -15.14 2.47 1.46
C GLY A 44 -14.97 3.97 1.66
N LEU A 45 -15.49 4.78 0.75
CA LEU A 45 -15.41 6.24 0.83
C LEU A 45 -16.22 6.81 2.00
N ARG A 46 -17.40 6.25 2.32
CA ARG A 46 -18.16 6.61 3.52
C ARG A 46 -17.39 6.31 4.80
N LEU A 47 -16.69 5.17 4.82
CA LEU A 47 -15.85 4.72 5.93
C LEU A 47 -14.42 5.29 5.91
N ALA A 48 -14.13 6.31 5.12
CA ALA A 48 -12.77 6.81 4.94
C ALA A 48 -12.09 7.24 6.25
N TRP A 49 -12.81 7.86 7.20
CA TRP A 49 -12.22 8.18 8.51
C TRP A 49 -11.86 6.93 9.32
N PRO A 50 -12.79 5.97 9.53
CA PRO A 50 -12.44 4.67 10.12
C PRO A 50 -11.27 3.97 9.43
N ILE A 51 -11.28 3.89 8.10
CA ILE A 51 -10.23 3.22 7.32
C ILE A 51 -8.89 3.96 7.45
N ALA A 52 -8.90 5.29 7.46
CA ALA A 52 -7.71 6.09 7.69
C ALA A 52 -7.10 5.81 9.07
N LEU A 53 -7.92 5.79 10.12
CA LEU A 53 -7.45 5.48 11.48
C LEU A 53 -6.88 4.07 11.59
N VAL A 54 -7.54 3.07 10.99
CA VAL A 54 -7.03 1.68 10.95
C VAL A 54 -5.68 1.60 10.25
N ASN A 55 -5.52 2.29 9.12
CA ASN A 55 -4.25 2.34 8.39
C ASN A 55 -3.15 3.05 9.17
N LEU A 56 -3.44 4.15 9.88
CA LEU A 56 -2.47 4.85 10.73
C LEU A 56 -2.07 4.02 11.96
N VAL A 57 -3.00 3.27 12.55
CA VAL A 57 -2.67 2.27 13.58
C VAL A 57 -1.83 1.14 12.98
N GLY A 58 -2.15 0.72 11.75
CA GLY A 58 -1.37 -0.22 10.95
C GLY A 58 0.07 0.26 10.71
N THR A 59 0.27 1.56 10.47
CA THR A 59 1.60 2.19 10.40
C THR A 59 2.37 2.00 11.70
N LEU A 60 1.76 2.36 12.84
CA LEU A 60 2.39 2.18 14.15
C LEU A 60 2.74 0.72 14.43
N PHE A 61 1.82 -0.20 14.11
CA PHE A 61 2.04 -1.63 14.20
C PHE A 61 3.21 -2.08 13.31
N GLY A 62 3.28 -1.56 12.09
CA GLY A 62 4.36 -1.84 11.15
C GLY A 62 5.72 -1.39 11.66
N PHE A 63 5.84 -0.16 12.19
CA PHE A 63 7.08 0.29 12.84
C PHE A 63 7.45 -0.59 14.04
N TRP A 64 6.48 -0.98 14.88
CA TRP A 64 6.71 -1.93 15.97
C TRP A 64 7.21 -3.30 15.46
N TYR A 65 6.66 -3.78 14.34
CA TYR A 65 7.09 -5.03 13.72
C TYR A 65 8.54 -4.97 13.27
N TYR A 66 8.93 -3.89 12.59
CA TYR A 66 10.30 -3.68 12.09
C TYR A 66 11.32 -3.38 13.20
N ALA A 67 10.87 -2.82 14.33
CA ALA A 67 11.65 -2.62 15.54
C ALA A 67 11.91 -3.91 16.34
N GLY A 68 11.57 -5.09 15.81
CA GLY A 68 11.81 -6.38 16.46
C GLY A 68 10.67 -6.89 17.34
N ARG A 69 9.49 -6.23 17.32
CA ARG A 69 8.31 -6.59 18.12
C ARG A 69 8.58 -6.61 19.64
N PRO A 70 9.16 -5.54 20.22
CA PRO A 70 9.42 -5.50 21.65
C PRO A 70 8.12 -5.72 22.42
N LEU A 71 8.11 -6.72 23.30
CA LEU A 71 7.01 -6.97 24.25
C LEU A 71 7.29 -6.33 25.62
N ASN A 72 8.54 -5.96 25.86
CA ASN A 72 9.02 -5.39 27.11
C ASN A 72 9.42 -3.93 26.83
N LEU A 73 9.15 -3.02 27.77
CA LEU A 73 9.56 -1.61 27.65
C LEU A 73 11.01 -1.37 28.15
N ALA A 74 11.75 -2.44 28.43
CA ALA A 74 13.16 -2.35 28.80
C ALA A 74 14.01 -2.18 27.53
N PRO A 75 15.02 -1.29 27.53
CA PRO A 75 15.92 -1.13 26.38
C PRO A 75 16.70 -2.40 26.01
N PRO A 76 17.06 -2.57 24.73
CA PRO A 76 16.77 -1.65 23.62
C PRO A 76 15.32 -1.77 23.11
N LEU A 77 14.69 -0.62 22.84
CA LEU A 77 13.31 -0.56 22.30
C LEU A 77 13.25 -0.70 20.78
N VAL A 78 14.39 -0.54 20.11
CA VAL A 78 14.52 -0.63 18.67
C VAL A 78 15.54 -1.71 18.37
N GLU A 79 15.04 -2.86 17.96
CA GLU A 79 15.79 -4.02 17.53
C GLU A 79 15.41 -4.36 16.08
N GLY A 80 15.67 -5.59 15.65
CA GLY A 80 15.26 -6.08 14.33
C GLY A 80 15.88 -5.26 13.19
N GLN A 81 15.08 -4.98 12.16
CA GLN A 81 15.54 -4.32 10.95
C GLN A 81 15.91 -2.86 11.19
N LEU A 82 15.14 -2.15 12.03
CA LEU A 82 15.46 -0.77 12.39
C LEU A 82 16.70 -0.69 13.29
N GLY A 83 16.85 -1.62 14.25
CA GLY A 83 18.02 -1.66 15.12
C GLY A 83 19.32 -2.05 14.40
N ALA A 84 19.21 -2.75 13.27
CA ALA A 84 20.35 -3.14 12.43
C ALA A 84 20.80 -2.05 11.45
N ALA A 85 19.96 -1.03 11.21
CA ALA A 85 20.21 -0.02 10.21
C ALA A 85 20.71 1.30 10.80
N PRO A 86 21.54 2.08 10.07
CA PRO A 86 21.85 3.43 10.49
C PRO A 86 20.60 4.32 10.40
N LEU A 87 20.50 5.34 11.27
CA LEU A 87 19.34 6.25 11.33
C LEU A 87 19.02 6.91 9.98
N LEU A 88 20.04 7.20 9.16
CA LEU A 88 19.84 7.80 7.83
C LEU A 88 19.15 6.86 6.84
N ALA A 89 19.17 5.55 7.05
CA ALA A 89 18.48 4.57 6.21
C ALA A 89 17.01 4.41 6.59
N TYR A 90 16.56 4.96 7.73
CA TYR A 90 15.18 4.78 8.21
C TYR A 90 14.09 5.22 7.23
N PRO A 91 14.25 6.27 6.40
CA PRO A 91 13.24 6.61 5.40
C PRO A 91 13.10 5.57 4.28
N LEU A 92 14.09 4.69 4.11
CA LEU A 92 14.21 3.72 3.01
C LEU A 92 13.81 2.31 3.41
N ILE A 93 13.51 2.07 4.69
CA ILE A 93 13.34 0.75 5.28
C ILE A 93 11.89 0.33 5.50
N PRO A 94 11.03 1.13 6.16
CA PRO A 94 9.70 0.71 6.52
C PRO A 94 8.78 0.84 5.30
N ASP A 95 8.77 -0.18 4.46
CA ASP A 95 7.95 -0.30 3.25
C ASP A 95 6.44 -0.13 3.54
N SER A 96 5.78 -1.21 3.96
CA SER A 96 4.34 -1.22 4.22
C SER A 96 3.88 -0.25 5.32
N PRO A 97 4.65 0.04 6.39
CA PRO A 97 4.26 1.07 7.35
C PRO A 97 4.12 2.47 6.72
N VAL A 98 5.01 2.83 5.78
CA VAL A 98 4.94 4.11 5.05
C VAL A 98 3.79 4.09 4.04
N ALA A 99 3.53 2.97 3.38
CA ALA A 99 2.37 2.85 2.49
C ALA A 99 1.02 2.98 3.23
N THR A 100 0.86 2.32 4.38
CA THR A 100 -0.35 2.49 5.22
C THR A 100 -0.47 3.92 5.74
N MET A 101 0.66 4.60 5.99
CA MET A 101 0.66 6.01 6.38
C MET A 101 0.13 6.86 5.22
N PHE A 102 0.65 6.65 4.01
CA PHE A 102 0.22 7.42 2.83
C PHE A 102 -1.26 7.21 2.52
N ILE A 103 -1.81 6.00 2.56
CA ILE A 103 -3.24 5.80 2.31
C ILE A 103 -4.12 6.40 3.43
N GLY A 104 -3.71 6.28 4.69
CA GLY A 104 -4.40 6.92 5.80
C GLY A 104 -4.44 8.45 5.67
N LEU A 105 -3.28 9.05 5.36
CA LEU A 105 -3.18 10.48 5.09
C LEU A 105 -3.88 10.90 3.81
N SER A 106 -3.93 10.04 2.78
CA SER A 106 -4.64 10.30 1.52
C SER A 106 -6.14 10.42 1.76
N PHE A 107 -6.74 9.51 2.54
CA PHE A 107 -8.15 9.61 2.93
C PHE A 107 -8.43 10.84 3.78
N ALA A 108 -7.54 11.16 4.73
CA ALA A 108 -7.66 12.36 5.56
C ALA A 108 -7.58 13.64 4.72
N ALA A 109 -6.57 13.76 3.84
CA ALA A 109 -6.40 14.88 2.93
C ALA A 109 -7.62 15.08 2.02
N TRP A 110 -8.14 13.99 1.45
CA TRP A 110 -9.36 14.04 0.65
C TRP A 110 -10.56 14.54 1.47
N ARG A 111 -10.77 14.00 2.69
CA ARG A 111 -11.90 14.41 3.56
C ARG A 111 -11.78 15.85 4.08
N LEU A 112 -10.57 16.40 4.12
CA LEU A 112 -10.28 17.78 4.51
C LEU A 112 -10.19 18.72 3.30
N ASP A 113 -10.50 18.24 2.09
CA ASP A 113 -10.46 19.01 0.83
C ASP A 113 -9.07 19.61 0.53
N TRP A 114 -8.01 18.87 0.89
CA TRP A 114 -6.63 19.25 0.57
C TRP A 114 -6.23 18.75 -0.82
N ASP A 115 -5.69 19.65 -1.64
CA ASP A 115 -5.09 19.30 -2.93
C ASP A 115 -3.71 18.66 -2.71
N ALA A 116 -3.70 17.32 -2.65
CA ALA A 116 -2.53 16.52 -2.36
C ALA A 116 -2.34 15.39 -3.37
N GLU A 117 -2.42 15.69 -4.68
CA GLU A 117 -2.29 14.70 -5.75
C GLU A 117 -1.05 13.79 -5.63
N TRP A 118 0.11 14.36 -5.24
CA TRP A 118 1.33 13.59 -5.01
C TRP A 118 1.16 12.55 -3.90
N LEU A 119 0.46 12.89 -2.82
CA LEU A 119 0.17 11.99 -1.70
C LEU A 119 -0.80 10.89 -2.14
N HIS A 120 -1.84 11.24 -2.90
CA HIS A 120 -2.78 10.26 -3.45
C HIS A 120 -2.07 9.26 -4.37
N MET A 121 -1.11 9.70 -5.18
CA MET A 121 -0.33 8.81 -6.04
C MET A 121 0.67 7.95 -5.24
N LEU A 122 1.30 8.50 -4.19
CA LEU A 122 2.13 7.71 -3.29
C LEU A 122 1.31 6.62 -2.57
N ALA A 123 0.09 6.95 -2.14
CA ALA A 123 -0.85 5.99 -1.55
C ALA A 123 -1.27 4.92 -2.57
N PHE A 124 -1.65 5.31 -3.79
CA PHE A 124 -2.07 4.37 -4.84
C PHE A 124 -0.97 3.35 -5.15
N PHE A 125 0.25 3.82 -5.37
CA PHE A 125 1.38 2.94 -5.66
C PHE A 125 1.72 2.07 -4.45
N GLY A 126 1.75 2.63 -3.23
CA GLY A 126 2.07 1.88 -2.02
C GLY A 126 1.09 0.75 -1.75
N CYS A 127 -0.20 1.06 -1.86
CA CYS A 127 -1.27 0.08 -1.70
C CYS A 127 -1.18 -1.06 -2.73
N ILE A 128 -0.97 -0.76 -4.02
CA ILE A 128 -0.83 -1.80 -5.05
C ILE A 128 0.45 -2.60 -4.85
N LYS A 129 1.59 -1.91 -4.74
CA LYS A 129 2.91 -2.53 -4.69
C LYS A 129 3.07 -3.34 -3.41
N LEU A 130 2.97 -2.71 -2.25
CA LEU A 130 3.25 -3.37 -0.99
C LEU A 130 2.08 -4.27 -0.57
N GLY A 131 0.86 -3.90 -0.94
CA GLY A 131 -0.33 -4.73 -0.73
C GLY A 131 -0.31 -6.07 -1.49
N LEU A 132 0.37 -6.15 -2.65
CA LEU A 132 0.50 -7.39 -3.43
C LEU A 132 1.88 -8.06 -3.29
N TRP A 133 2.91 -7.31 -2.93
CA TRP A 133 4.24 -7.84 -2.69
C TRP A 133 4.28 -8.68 -1.41
N THR A 134 3.72 -8.17 -0.29
CA THR A 134 3.74 -8.90 0.98
C THR A 134 3.01 -10.25 0.90
N PRO A 135 1.80 -10.37 0.34
CA PRO A 135 1.15 -11.68 0.16
C PRO A 135 1.97 -12.63 -0.71
N PHE A 136 2.58 -12.14 -1.80
CA PHE A 136 3.46 -12.96 -2.63
C PHE A 136 4.65 -13.50 -1.82
N VAL A 137 5.34 -12.63 -1.09
CA VAL A 137 6.48 -13.02 -0.26
C VAL A 137 6.08 -14.01 0.82
N GLN A 138 4.96 -13.79 1.52
CA GLN A 138 4.54 -14.71 2.59
C GLN A 138 4.08 -16.06 2.05
N LEU A 139 3.29 -16.08 0.96
CA LEU A 139 2.68 -17.30 0.43
C LEU A 139 3.63 -18.11 -0.46
N VAL A 140 4.56 -17.45 -1.17
CA VAL A 140 5.41 -18.08 -2.20
C VAL A 140 6.86 -18.24 -1.74
N ILE A 141 7.42 -17.25 -1.03
CA ILE A 141 8.84 -17.23 -0.70
C ILE A 141 9.11 -17.74 0.72
N ASN A 142 8.48 -17.13 1.72
CA ASN A 142 8.80 -17.37 3.12
C ASN A 142 8.04 -18.56 3.73
N GLY A 143 6.77 -18.74 3.36
CA GLY A 143 5.83 -19.59 4.10
C GLY A 143 5.59 -19.13 5.55
N PRO A 144 4.80 -19.87 6.34
CA PRO A 144 4.44 -19.49 7.72
C PRO A 144 5.56 -19.63 8.76
N GLY A 145 6.72 -20.22 8.40
CA GLY A 145 7.75 -20.66 9.35
C GLY A 145 8.17 -19.60 10.38
N GLY A 146 8.04 -19.94 11.66
CA GLY A 146 8.50 -19.12 12.80
C GLY A 146 7.58 -17.95 13.20
N ILE A 147 6.45 -17.73 12.51
CA ILE A 147 5.48 -16.68 12.83
C ILE A 147 4.20 -17.29 13.40
N ALA A 148 3.66 -16.66 14.44
CA ALA A 148 2.37 -17.05 14.99
C ALA A 148 1.27 -16.97 13.91
N ALA A 149 0.41 -17.98 13.82
CA ALA A 149 -0.55 -18.12 12.71
C ALA A 149 -1.44 -16.88 12.51
N TRP A 150 -1.89 -16.24 13.60
CA TRP A 150 -2.69 -15.02 13.53
C TRP A 150 -1.92 -13.86 12.88
N LEU A 151 -0.63 -13.73 13.18
CA LEU A 151 0.23 -12.67 12.66
C LEU A 151 0.55 -12.93 11.18
N TYR A 152 0.79 -14.19 10.82
CA TYR A 152 0.99 -14.58 9.42
C TYR A 152 -0.23 -14.22 8.56
N TRP A 153 -1.43 -14.62 8.98
CA TRP A 153 -2.65 -14.30 8.23
C TRP A 153 -3.01 -12.82 8.29
N PHE A 154 -2.74 -12.14 9.41
CA PHE A 154 -2.86 -10.70 9.49
C PHE A 154 -2.00 -10.01 8.41
N LEU A 155 -0.73 -10.38 8.28
CA LEU A 155 0.16 -9.82 7.26
C LEU A 155 -0.37 -10.06 5.84
N VAL A 156 -0.85 -11.26 5.53
CA VAL A 156 -1.40 -11.55 4.20
C VAL A 156 -2.67 -10.76 3.94
N LEU A 157 -3.66 -10.86 4.83
CA LEU A 157 -5.00 -10.32 4.58
C LEU A 157 -5.05 -8.79 4.67
N SER A 158 -4.28 -8.17 5.58
CA SER A 158 -4.23 -6.71 5.67
C SER A 158 -3.61 -6.08 4.43
N HIS A 159 -2.59 -6.71 3.85
CA HIS A 159 -1.95 -6.22 2.63
C HIS A 159 -2.85 -6.41 1.41
N VAL A 160 -3.58 -7.54 1.31
CA VAL A 160 -4.62 -7.68 0.27
C VAL A 160 -5.68 -6.58 0.41
N ALA A 161 -6.09 -6.22 1.64
CA ALA A 161 -7.00 -5.11 1.87
C ALA A 161 -6.41 -3.77 1.40
N MET A 162 -5.12 -3.50 1.64
CA MET A 162 -4.44 -2.32 1.09
C MET A 162 -4.55 -2.27 -0.44
N ALA A 163 -4.29 -3.39 -1.13
CA ALA A 163 -4.40 -3.44 -2.59
C ALA A 163 -5.82 -3.12 -3.09
N VAL A 164 -6.85 -3.51 -2.33
CA VAL A 164 -8.25 -3.13 -2.61
C VAL A 164 -8.49 -1.63 -2.39
N GLU A 165 -7.94 -1.06 -1.31
CA GLU A 165 -8.08 0.38 -0.99
C GLU A 165 -7.52 1.31 -2.07
N ALA A 166 -6.47 0.88 -2.80
CA ALA A 166 -5.92 1.65 -3.92
C ALA A 166 -7.00 2.06 -4.93
N PHE A 167 -7.96 1.16 -5.20
CA PHE A 167 -9.03 1.39 -6.16
C PHE A 167 -10.16 2.29 -5.63
N LEU A 168 -10.02 2.87 -4.44
CA LEU A 168 -10.89 3.96 -3.99
C LEU A 168 -10.37 5.33 -4.44
N ILE A 169 -9.06 5.44 -4.70
CA ILE A 169 -8.37 6.72 -4.97
C ILE A 169 -8.84 7.35 -6.28
N HIS A 170 -9.21 6.54 -7.29
CA HIS A 170 -9.73 7.07 -8.57
C HIS A 170 -11.00 7.90 -8.41
N ARG A 171 -11.76 7.73 -7.34
CA ARG A 171 -12.99 8.49 -7.10
C ARG A 171 -12.73 9.94 -6.66
N TYR A 172 -11.53 10.27 -6.18
CA TYR A 172 -11.22 11.61 -5.67
C TYR A 172 -9.92 12.22 -6.20
N ALA A 173 -8.95 11.43 -6.67
CA ALA A 173 -7.71 11.96 -7.24
C ALA A 173 -7.79 12.07 -8.77
N SER A 174 -7.08 13.02 -9.36
CA SER A 174 -7.04 13.26 -10.81
C SER A 174 -6.01 12.42 -11.56
N PHE A 175 -5.08 11.78 -10.83
CA PHE A 175 -3.97 10.99 -11.38
C PHE A 175 -3.07 11.84 -12.28
N SER A 176 -2.73 13.05 -11.82
CA SER A 176 -1.90 13.97 -12.60
C SER A 176 -0.53 13.37 -12.93
N VAL A 177 -0.01 13.62 -14.14
CA VAL A 177 1.30 13.09 -14.57
C VAL A 177 2.44 13.47 -13.62
N PRO A 178 2.53 14.71 -13.10
CA PRO A 178 3.56 15.05 -12.12
C PRO A 178 3.47 14.23 -10.83
N ALA A 179 2.26 14.00 -10.31
CA ALA A 179 2.06 13.17 -9.12
C ALA A 179 2.43 11.70 -9.36
N VAL A 180 2.07 11.16 -10.54
CA VAL A 180 2.51 9.82 -10.95
C VAL A 180 4.04 9.76 -11.03
N ALA A 181 4.70 10.78 -11.58
CA ALA A 181 6.15 10.83 -11.66
C ALA A 181 6.81 10.83 -10.26
N VAL A 182 6.25 11.54 -9.28
CA VAL A 182 6.71 11.50 -7.88
C VAL A 182 6.62 10.08 -7.32
N ALA A 183 5.50 9.38 -7.54
CA ALA A 183 5.32 8.02 -7.05
C ALA A 183 6.25 7.01 -7.75
N VAL A 184 6.42 7.13 -9.08
CA VAL A 184 7.37 6.32 -9.85
C VAL A 184 8.80 6.52 -9.33
N PHE A 185 9.20 7.77 -9.09
CA PHE A 185 10.52 8.06 -8.55
C PHE A 185 10.70 7.45 -7.16
N TRP A 186 9.74 7.64 -6.25
CA TRP A 186 9.79 7.11 -4.90
C TRP A 186 9.91 5.58 -4.86
N TYR A 187 8.97 4.87 -5.50
CA TYR A 187 8.94 3.41 -5.46
C TYR A 187 9.98 2.75 -6.38
N GLY A 188 10.37 3.41 -7.48
CA GLY A 188 11.47 2.96 -8.32
C GLY A 188 12.82 3.13 -7.63
N PHE A 189 13.02 4.22 -6.86
CA PHE A 189 14.21 4.38 -6.03
C PHE A 189 14.27 3.34 -4.92
N ASN A 190 13.14 3.06 -4.25
CA ASN A 190 13.02 1.96 -3.30
C ASN A 190 13.40 0.62 -3.95
N ASP A 191 12.88 0.27 -5.13
CA ASP A 191 13.28 -0.95 -5.85
C ASP A 191 14.79 -1.05 -6.08
N VAL A 192 15.40 0.04 -6.55
CA VAL A 192 16.85 0.09 -6.81
C VAL A 192 17.63 -0.14 -5.53
N VAL A 193 17.28 0.54 -4.45
CA VAL A 193 18.01 0.46 -3.18
C VAL A 193 17.80 -0.88 -2.47
N ASP A 194 16.60 -1.44 -2.56
CA ASP A 194 16.20 -2.67 -1.91
C ASP A 194 16.85 -3.90 -2.53
N TYR A 195 16.95 -3.96 -3.86
CA TYR A 195 17.30 -5.19 -4.57
C TYR A 195 18.55 -5.10 -5.46
N PHE A 196 19.00 -3.91 -5.84
CA PHE A 196 20.03 -3.79 -6.88
C PHE A 196 21.29 -3.05 -6.42
N VAL A 197 21.15 -1.97 -5.66
CA VAL A 197 22.26 -1.09 -5.27
C VAL A 197 22.18 -0.82 -3.77
N PRO A 198 22.95 -1.54 -2.95
CA PRO A 198 23.01 -1.27 -1.52
C PRO A 198 23.62 0.12 -1.29
N VAL A 199 22.96 0.93 -0.47
CA VAL A 199 23.47 2.22 0.01
C VAL A 199 23.67 2.13 1.52
N LEU A 200 24.35 3.09 2.17
CA LEU A 200 24.37 3.25 3.64
C LEU A 200 24.73 2.02 4.53
N GLY A 201 25.14 0.87 3.99
CA GLY A 201 25.66 -0.28 4.74
C GLY A 201 24.66 -1.07 5.61
N GLY A 202 23.35 -0.89 5.46
CA GLY A 202 22.30 -1.61 6.20
C GLY A 202 21.36 -2.44 5.33
N PRO A 203 20.39 -3.17 5.91
CA PRO A 203 19.27 -3.74 5.16
C PRO A 203 18.35 -2.61 4.67
N HIS A 204 17.86 -2.69 3.42
CA HIS A 204 16.95 -1.69 2.85
C HIS A 204 15.57 -2.30 2.58
N HIS A 205 15.51 -3.53 2.10
CA HIS A 205 14.27 -4.27 1.93
C HIS A 205 13.84 -4.99 3.22
N THR A 206 12.54 -5.26 3.35
CA THR A 206 12.00 -6.15 4.39
C THR A 206 12.76 -7.49 4.43
N TRP A 207 13.22 -7.91 5.61
CA TRP A 207 13.91 -9.20 5.75
C TRP A 207 13.09 -10.38 5.22
N LEU A 208 13.67 -11.11 4.26
CA LEU A 208 13.07 -12.30 3.69
C LEU A 208 13.59 -13.53 4.46
N ARG A 209 12.69 -14.35 4.99
CA ARG A 209 13.08 -15.64 5.61
C ARG A 209 13.62 -16.63 4.57
N GLY A 210 13.27 -16.44 3.30
CA GLY A 210 13.84 -17.18 2.18
C GLY A 210 15.31 -16.83 1.89
N GLU A 211 15.84 -15.74 2.45
CA GLU A 211 17.26 -15.38 2.35
C GLU A 211 18.01 -15.87 3.60
N PRO A 212 19.02 -16.75 3.46
CA PRO A 212 19.79 -17.20 4.60
C PRO A 212 20.71 -16.10 5.13
N LEU A 213 20.91 -16.06 6.45
CA LEU A 213 21.90 -15.18 7.09
C LEU A 213 23.32 -15.70 6.81
N VAL A 214 24.18 -14.85 6.28
CA VAL A 214 25.63 -15.14 6.06
C VAL A 214 26.52 -14.50 7.12
N ALA A 215 26.04 -13.44 7.77
CA ALA A 215 26.63 -12.83 8.95
C ALA A 215 25.54 -12.12 9.77
N THR A 216 25.88 -11.57 10.94
CA THR A 216 24.94 -10.80 11.76
C THR A 216 24.34 -9.65 10.95
N TYR A 217 23.02 -9.65 10.74
CA TYR A 217 22.27 -8.69 9.93
C TYR A 217 22.68 -8.60 8.45
N THR A 218 23.37 -9.63 7.92
CA THR A 218 23.75 -9.71 6.50
C THR A 218 23.12 -10.95 5.88
N PHE A 219 22.34 -10.76 4.83
CA PHE A 219 21.60 -11.81 4.12
C PHE A 219 22.30 -12.18 2.81
N ASP A 220 22.18 -13.45 2.41
CA ASP A 220 22.60 -13.90 1.09
C ASP A 220 21.58 -13.45 0.03
N HIS A 221 21.96 -12.46 -0.78
CA HIS A 221 21.13 -11.99 -1.90
C HIS A 221 21.42 -12.75 -3.21
N THR A 222 22.25 -13.79 -3.19
CA THR A 222 22.55 -14.60 -4.40
C THR A 222 21.53 -15.73 -4.62
N VAL A 223 20.54 -15.84 -3.75
CA VAL A 223 19.53 -16.90 -3.78
C VAL A 223 18.31 -16.51 -4.62
N LEU A 224 17.65 -17.52 -5.20
CA LEU A 224 16.44 -17.34 -6.02
C LEU A 224 15.32 -16.57 -5.29
N ALA A 225 15.24 -16.68 -3.96
CA ALA A 225 14.25 -15.94 -3.18
C ALA A 225 14.40 -14.41 -3.35
N HIS A 226 15.64 -13.92 -3.39
CA HIS A 226 15.95 -12.51 -3.61
C HIS A 226 15.49 -12.08 -5.00
N ASP A 227 15.90 -12.82 -6.03
CA ASP A 227 15.54 -12.54 -7.43
C ASP A 227 14.03 -12.53 -7.67
N LEU A 228 13.29 -13.46 -7.05
CA LEU A 228 11.84 -13.51 -7.14
C LEU A 228 11.18 -12.31 -6.46
N ALA A 229 11.64 -11.92 -5.27
CA ALA A 229 11.13 -10.75 -4.58
C ALA A 229 11.42 -9.46 -5.34
N ALA A 230 12.64 -9.30 -5.86
CA ALA A 230 13.07 -8.18 -6.67
C ALA A 230 12.27 -8.08 -7.97
N GLY A 231 12.17 -9.19 -8.71
CA GLY A 231 11.42 -9.25 -9.96
C GLY A 231 9.95 -8.90 -9.76
N TRP A 232 9.32 -9.40 -8.69
CA TRP A 232 7.93 -9.08 -8.37
C TRP A 232 7.76 -7.61 -7.94
N ALA A 233 8.70 -7.06 -7.18
CA ALA A 233 8.68 -5.66 -6.80
C ALA A 233 8.70 -4.73 -8.04
N VAL A 234 9.60 -5.00 -8.99
CA VAL A 234 9.69 -4.24 -10.26
C VAL A 234 8.42 -4.39 -11.10
N VAL A 235 7.90 -5.62 -11.24
CA VAL A 235 6.64 -5.88 -11.98
C VAL A 235 5.49 -5.06 -11.39
N LEU A 236 5.40 -4.99 -10.05
CA LEU A 236 4.35 -4.23 -9.38
C LEU A 236 4.51 -2.72 -9.54
N THR A 237 5.75 -2.19 -9.57
CA THR A 237 6.01 -0.77 -9.90
C THR A 237 5.56 -0.45 -11.32
N ILE A 238 5.88 -1.31 -12.29
CA ILE A 238 5.44 -1.16 -13.68
C ILE A 238 3.91 -1.23 -13.76
N ALA A 239 3.28 -2.20 -13.09
CA ALA A 239 1.84 -2.37 -13.08
C ALA A 239 1.11 -1.16 -12.47
N ALA A 240 1.58 -0.66 -11.32
CA ALA A 240 1.04 0.54 -10.68
C ALA A 240 1.16 1.77 -11.60
N THR A 241 2.31 1.93 -12.28
CA THR A 241 2.53 3.00 -13.26
C THR A 241 1.55 2.90 -14.42
N PHE A 242 1.41 1.71 -15.01
CA PHE A 242 0.49 1.46 -16.11
C PHE A 242 -0.96 1.72 -15.71
N TRP A 243 -1.39 1.23 -14.55
CA TRP A 243 -2.74 1.48 -14.04
C TRP A 243 -2.98 2.96 -13.78
N ALA A 244 -2.06 3.66 -13.13
CA ALA A 244 -2.22 5.08 -12.83
C ALA A 244 -2.37 5.93 -14.09
N LEU A 245 -1.51 5.71 -15.09
CA LEU A 245 -1.58 6.42 -16.36
C LEU A 245 -2.81 6.02 -17.19
N SER A 246 -3.20 4.74 -17.17
CA SER A 246 -4.42 4.27 -17.83
C SER A 246 -5.67 4.88 -17.22
N THR A 247 -5.74 4.96 -15.88
CA THR A 247 -6.80 5.67 -15.16
C THR A 247 -6.85 7.11 -15.64
N ARG A 248 -5.72 7.83 -15.61
CA ARG A 248 -5.65 9.22 -16.09
C ARG A 248 -6.19 9.38 -17.51
N VAL A 249 -5.78 8.53 -18.45
CA VAL A 249 -6.26 8.55 -19.85
C VAL A 249 -7.78 8.39 -19.91
N GLU A 250 -8.33 7.43 -19.17
CA GLU A 250 -9.77 7.18 -19.12
C GLU A 250 -10.57 8.32 -18.48
N LYS A 251 -9.99 9.00 -17.47
CA LYS A 251 -10.57 10.22 -16.88
C LYS A 251 -10.59 11.37 -17.90
N VAL A 252 -9.50 11.58 -18.64
CA VAL A 252 -9.40 12.64 -19.66
C VAL A 252 -10.39 12.42 -20.80
N LYS A 253 -10.47 11.20 -21.36
CA LYS A 253 -11.42 10.87 -22.44
C LYS A 253 -12.87 11.22 -22.09
N ARG A 254 -13.27 10.98 -20.84
CA ARG A 254 -14.65 11.25 -20.36
C ARG A 254 -14.93 12.73 -20.15
N ARG A 255 -13.94 13.50 -19.69
CA ARG A 255 -14.07 14.96 -19.59
C ARG A 255 -14.30 15.57 -20.97
N SER A 256 -13.50 15.18 -21.96
CA SER A 256 -13.63 15.64 -23.35
C SER A 256 -14.92 15.19 -24.06
N ALA A 257 -15.63 14.17 -23.54
CA ALA A 257 -16.91 13.74 -24.09
C ALA A 257 -18.12 14.48 -23.49
N THR A 258 -17.89 15.22 -22.39
CA THR A 258 -18.93 16.00 -21.69
C THR A 258 -18.87 17.49 -22.03
N GLU A 259 -17.77 17.95 -22.64
CA GLU A 259 -17.56 19.30 -23.20
C GLU A 259 -18.07 19.39 -24.64
#